data_AF-A0A7W4PF08-F1
#
_entry.id   AF-A0A7W4PF08-F1
#
_cell.length_a   1.000
_cell.length_b   1.000
_cell.length_c   1.000
_cell.angle_alpha   90.00
_cell.angle_beta   90.00
_cell.angle_gamma   90.00
#
_symmetry.space_group_name_H-M   'P 1'
#
loop_
_entity.id
_entity.type
_entity.pdbx_description
1 polymer ?
#
loop_
_entity_poly.entity_id
_entity_poly.type
_entity_poly.pdbx_seq_one_letter_code
_entity_poly.pdbx_strand_id
1 'polypeptide(L)'
;MARGRGRIFGLILAGSLMGMGGCGGPDRVQDPLLVRGSTEAVNIPTVSVERTYAPAQAEGRPDSIVAYGAPDTPVYRDRPLDENLRGSVELADYVRGLDRAGLLPLLRQAGPFTVFAVPNDPMEDLVPGRSGGMPALPLATLRRTLGYTLVRGTYPEPVLRAMIAAAPGHRVGLRTVDGALLLVWAEAATGELLLGNGAGQVNRLWVMGVPQSNGVLYLTQSVLAPPASPS
;
A
#
# COMPACT_ATOMS: atom_id res chain seq x y z
N MET A 1 -49.42 -58.90 56.12
CA MET A 1 -49.31 -58.28 57.45
C MET A 1 -48.24 -57.20 57.37
N ALA A 2 -48.66 -55.93 57.35
CA ALA A 2 -48.49 -54.94 58.43
C ALA A 2 -47.08 -54.29 58.41
N ARG A 3 -46.94 -53.07 57.87
CA ARG A 3 -47.15 -51.72 58.49
C ARG A 3 -45.85 -51.19 59.10
N GLY A 4 -45.38 -50.01 58.68
CA GLY A 4 -44.36 -49.28 59.44
C GLY A 4 -43.65 -48.17 58.67
N ARG A 5 -44.13 -46.94 58.84
CA ARG A 5 -43.58 -45.68 58.30
C ARG A 5 -42.29 -45.27 59.02
N GLY A 6 -41.37 -44.62 58.30
CA GLY A 6 -40.32 -43.77 58.86
C GLY A 6 -39.84 -42.76 57.82
N ARG A 7 -40.36 -41.53 57.89
CA ARG A 7 -39.89 -40.38 57.10
C ARG A 7 -38.69 -39.76 57.82
N ILE A 8 -37.56 -39.62 57.15
CA ILE A 8 -36.44 -38.78 57.61
C ILE A 8 -36.17 -37.73 56.54
N PHE A 9 -36.28 -36.47 56.97
CA PHE A 9 -36.02 -35.25 56.23
C PHE A 9 -34.50 -35.12 56.06
N GLY A 10 -34.00 -35.24 54.83
CA GLY A 10 -32.60 -35.02 54.47
C GLY A 10 -32.45 -33.72 53.68
N LEU A 11 -31.92 -32.70 54.35
CA LEU A 11 -31.58 -31.39 53.80
C LEU A 11 -30.44 -31.56 52.76
N ILE A 12 -30.75 -31.44 51.46
CA ILE A 12 -29.73 -31.43 50.41
C ILE A 12 -29.19 -30.00 50.28
N LEU A 13 -27.95 -29.82 50.73
CA LEU A 13 -27.14 -28.63 50.51
C LEU A 13 -26.88 -28.49 49.00
N ALA A 14 -27.40 -27.43 48.37
CA ALA A 14 -27.07 -27.08 47.00
C ALA A 14 -25.62 -26.57 46.93
N GLY A 15 -24.69 -27.44 46.52
CA GLY A 15 -23.34 -27.05 46.14
C GLY A 15 -23.35 -26.37 44.78
N SER A 16 -23.25 -25.05 44.76
CA SER A 16 -23.05 -24.26 43.55
C SER A 16 -21.74 -24.67 42.86
N LEU A 17 -21.85 -25.30 41.69
CA LEU A 17 -20.74 -25.44 40.75
C LEU A 17 -20.32 -24.05 40.25
N MET A 18 -19.25 -23.49 40.81
CA MET A 18 -18.44 -22.50 40.11
C MET A 18 -17.63 -23.22 39.03
N GLY A 19 -18.26 -23.47 37.89
CA GLY A 19 -17.53 -23.73 36.66
C GLY A 19 -16.83 -22.45 36.25
N MET A 20 -15.52 -22.35 36.51
CA MET A 20 -14.66 -21.40 35.82
C MET A 20 -14.60 -21.80 34.34
N GLY A 21 -15.61 -21.40 33.59
CA GLY A 21 -15.56 -21.34 32.14
C GLY A 21 -14.59 -20.23 31.74
N GLY A 22 -13.31 -20.57 31.68
CA GLY A 22 -12.32 -19.74 31.01
C GLY A 22 -12.74 -19.59 29.54
N CYS A 23 -13.26 -18.42 29.18
CA CYS A 23 -13.51 -18.04 27.79
C CYS A 23 -12.16 -17.88 27.06
N GLY A 24 -11.55 -18.99 26.67
CA GLY A 24 -10.39 -19.10 25.81
C GLY A 24 -10.76 -19.85 24.53
N GLY A 25 -11.61 -19.24 23.68
CA GLY A 25 -11.80 -19.71 22.32
C GLY A 25 -10.55 -19.40 21.47
N PRO A 26 -10.20 -20.23 20.47
CA PRO A 26 -8.98 -20.08 19.67
C PRO A 26 -8.94 -18.85 18.74
N ASP A 27 -9.99 -18.04 18.68
CA ASP A 27 -10.16 -17.00 17.67
C ASP A 27 -10.22 -15.57 18.24
N ARG A 28 -9.45 -15.26 19.28
CA ARG A 28 -9.19 -13.85 19.65
C ARG A 28 -7.97 -13.34 18.89
N VAL A 29 -8.18 -12.97 17.64
CA VAL A 29 -7.17 -12.33 16.81
C VAL A 29 -6.95 -10.91 17.35
N GLN A 30 -6.04 -10.76 18.30
CA GLN A 30 -5.48 -9.46 18.72
C GLN A 30 -4.43 -8.95 17.71
N ASP A 31 -4.14 -9.72 16.67
CA ASP A 31 -3.18 -9.38 15.63
C ASP A 31 -3.90 -8.67 14.47
N PRO A 32 -3.72 -7.35 14.29
CA PRO A 32 -4.35 -6.63 13.19
C PRO A 32 -3.75 -6.99 11.82
N LEU A 33 -2.63 -7.75 11.79
CA LEU A 33 -1.93 -8.08 10.56
C LEU A 33 -2.56 -9.30 9.87
N LEU A 34 -2.60 -9.23 8.53
CA LEU A 34 -3.14 -10.30 7.69
C LEU A 34 -2.19 -11.51 7.59
N VAL A 35 -0.95 -11.35 8.05
CA VAL A 35 0.11 -12.36 8.02
C VAL A 35 0.91 -12.30 9.32
N ARG A 36 1.70 -13.33 9.62
CA ARG A 36 2.59 -13.32 10.79
C ARG A 36 3.59 -12.17 10.70
N GLY A 37 3.88 -11.56 11.85
CA GLY A 37 4.88 -10.50 11.97
C GLY A 37 6.23 -10.90 11.37
N SER A 38 6.84 -9.98 10.63
CA SER A 38 8.14 -10.14 9.97
C SER A 38 9.07 -9.00 10.37
N THR A 39 10.37 -9.30 10.46
CA THR A 39 11.41 -8.27 10.66
C THR A 39 12.07 -7.86 9.35
N GLU A 40 11.65 -8.43 8.22
CA GLU A 40 12.16 -8.07 6.90
C GLU A 40 11.60 -6.72 6.46
N ALA A 41 12.49 -5.76 6.24
CA ALA A 41 12.17 -4.44 5.72
C ALA A 41 12.96 -4.16 4.44
N VAL A 42 12.33 -3.45 3.52
CA VAL A 42 13.00 -2.82 2.38
C VAL A 42 12.96 -1.32 2.58
N ASN A 43 14.11 -0.66 2.46
CA ASN A 43 14.19 0.78 2.63
C ASN A 43 13.79 1.50 1.32
N ILE A 44 12.79 2.36 1.42
CA ILE A 44 12.46 3.34 0.39
C ILE A 44 13.35 4.56 0.60
N PRO A 45 14.12 5.01 -0.41
CA PRO A 45 14.98 6.16 -0.24
C PRO A 45 14.16 7.45 -0.15
N THR A 46 14.61 8.42 0.63
CA THR A 46 13.95 9.71 0.79
C THR A 46 14.63 10.77 -0.09
N VAL A 47 14.20 10.89 -1.35
CA VAL A 47 14.84 11.77 -2.35
C VAL A 47 14.19 13.15 -2.47
N SER A 48 12.88 13.24 -2.22
CA SER A 48 12.14 14.49 -2.43
C SER A 48 12.51 15.56 -1.39
N VAL A 49 12.83 15.13 -0.15
CA VAL A 49 13.25 16.03 0.94
C VAL A 49 14.58 16.69 0.64
N GLU A 50 15.55 15.93 0.11
CA GLU A 50 16.88 16.43 -0.23
C GLU A 50 16.83 17.48 -1.35
N ARG A 51 15.94 17.28 -2.33
CA ARG A 51 15.81 18.17 -3.50
C ARG A 51 15.07 19.46 -3.20
N THR A 52 14.08 19.41 -2.32
CA THR A 52 13.25 20.59 -1.95
C THR A 52 13.89 21.40 -0.82
N TYR A 53 14.99 20.90 -0.23
CA TYR A 53 15.66 21.58 0.86
C TYR A 53 16.37 22.87 0.43
N ALA A 54 16.08 23.97 1.12
CA ALA A 54 16.80 25.23 0.97
C ALA A 54 17.45 25.60 2.32
N PRO A 55 18.80 25.70 2.39
CA PRO A 55 19.48 26.01 3.64
C PRO A 55 19.13 27.41 4.14
N ALA A 56 19.05 27.56 5.46
CA ALA A 56 18.82 28.87 6.08
C ALA A 56 20.02 29.80 5.80
N GLN A 57 19.75 30.97 5.21
CA GLN A 57 20.79 31.95 4.83
C GLN A 57 21.48 32.67 6.01
N ALA A 58 21.21 32.27 7.25
CA ALA A 58 21.74 32.93 8.44
C ALA A 58 23.06 32.29 8.89
N GLU A 59 24.16 33.03 8.73
CA GLU A 59 25.52 32.63 9.11
C GLU A 59 25.60 32.25 10.60
N GLY A 60 25.97 30.99 10.88
CA GLY A 60 26.33 30.52 12.23
C GLY A 60 25.35 29.58 12.95
N ARG A 61 24.19 29.25 12.37
CA ARG A 61 23.39 28.10 12.88
C ARG A 61 23.76 26.82 12.14
N PRO A 62 24.01 25.71 12.85
CA PRO A 62 24.10 24.41 12.21
C PRO A 62 22.74 24.07 11.62
N ASP A 63 22.77 23.78 10.34
CA ASP A 63 21.63 23.32 9.57
C ASP A 63 21.35 21.86 9.91
N SER A 64 20.20 21.58 10.53
CA SER A 64 19.88 20.25 11.05
C SER A 64 19.73 19.18 9.96
N ILE A 65 19.36 19.55 8.73
CA ILE A 65 19.26 18.60 7.60
C ILE A 65 20.65 18.31 7.03
N VAL A 66 21.53 19.32 6.98
CA VAL A 66 22.93 19.11 6.58
C VAL A 66 23.68 18.27 7.63
N ALA A 67 23.33 18.43 8.91
CA ALA A 67 23.91 17.64 10.00
C ALA A 67 23.33 16.22 10.11
N TYR A 68 22.07 16.03 9.74
CA TYR A 68 21.35 14.75 9.77
C TYR A 68 20.53 14.60 8.48
N GLY A 69 21.01 13.78 7.55
CA GLY A 69 20.28 13.50 6.30
C GLY A 69 18.89 12.92 6.55
N ALA A 70 18.00 13.04 5.56
CA ALA A 70 16.67 12.46 5.66
C ALA A 70 16.78 10.92 5.65
N PRO A 71 16.33 10.22 6.71
CA PRO A 71 16.47 8.77 6.76
C PRO A 71 15.56 8.12 5.70
N ASP A 72 16.01 7.00 5.15
CA ASP A 72 15.16 6.12 4.35
C ASP A 72 13.99 5.60 5.18
N THR A 73 12.86 5.32 4.51
CA THR A 73 11.67 4.75 5.16
C THR A 73 11.70 3.22 5.07
N PRO A 74 11.69 2.48 6.19
CA PRO A 74 11.54 1.03 6.16
C PRO A 74 10.09 0.65 5.80
N VAL A 75 9.94 -0.23 4.81
CA VAL A 75 8.66 -0.83 4.42
C VAL A 75 8.69 -2.31 4.70
N TYR A 76 7.67 -2.79 5.42
CA TYR A 76 7.66 -4.14 5.97
C TYR A 76 6.68 -5.05 5.22
N ARG A 77 7.06 -6.31 5.03
CA ARG A 77 6.26 -7.27 4.27
C ARG A 77 4.95 -7.70 4.97
N ASP A 78 4.97 -7.71 6.28
CA ASP A 78 3.84 -8.11 7.13
C ASP A 78 2.80 -7.00 7.33
N ARG A 79 3.12 -5.78 6.94
CA ARG A 79 2.22 -4.63 7.02
C ARG A 79 1.37 -4.49 5.76
N PRO A 80 0.11 -4.04 5.90
CA PRO A 80 -0.74 -3.77 4.75
C PRO A 80 -0.21 -2.55 3.98
N LEU A 81 -0.60 -2.48 2.71
CA LEU A 81 -0.23 -1.38 1.81
C LEU A 81 -0.54 -0.01 2.43
N ASP A 82 -1.70 0.19 3.04
CA ASP A 82 -2.06 1.51 3.56
C ASP A 82 -1.19 1.96 4.74
N GLU A 83 -0.73 1.04 5.58
CA GLU A 83 0.18 1.33 6.70
C GLU A 83 1.56 1.75 6.19
N ASN A 84 2.17 0.96 5.31
CA ASN A 84 3.47 1.28 4.73
C ASN A 84 3.45 2.56 3.88
N LEU A 85 2.37 2.80 3.12
CA LEU A 85 2.21 4.03 2.35
C LEU A 85 2.16 5.26 3.27
N ARG A 86 1.40 5.19 4.37
CA ARG A 86 1.28 6.29 5.35
C ARG A 86 2.55 6.52 6.17
N GLY A 87 3.34 5.47 6.38
CA GLY A 87 4.62 5.53 7.09
C GLY A 87 5.74 6.19 6.29
N SER A 88 5.57 6.34 4.97
CA SER A 88 6.60 6.88 4.09
C SER A 88 6.49 8.39 3.88
N VAL A 89 7.57 9.10 4.24
CA VAL A 89 7.71 10.54 3.97
C VAL A 89 7.69 10.81 2.47
N GLU A 90 8.33 9.94 1.69
CA GLU A 90 8.45 10.04 0.22
C GLU A 90 7.11 9.85 -0.51
N LEU A 91 6.07 9.31 0.16
CA LEU A 91 4.75 9.04 -0.43
C LEU A 91 3.63 9.89 0.20
N ALA A 92 3.97 10.92 0.98
CA ALA A 92 3.00 11.76 1.67
C ALA A 92 1.99 12.41 0.71
N ASP A 93 2.42 12.92 -0.45
CA ASP A 93 1.53 13.54 -1.45
C ASP A 93 0.63 12.53 -2.14
N TYR A 94 1.15 11.34 -2.41
CA TYR A 94 0.38 10.24 -2.96
C TYR A 94 -0.72 9.79 -2.00
N VAL A 95 -0.42 9.63 -0.70
CA VAL A 95 -1.40 9.29 0.33
C VAL A 95 -2.47 10.38 0.46
N ARG A 96 -2.08 11.66 0.49
CA ARG A 96 -3.02 12.78 0.50
C ARG A 96 -3.95 12.76 -0.73
N GLY A 97 -3.38 12.46 -1.89
CA GLY A 97 -4.13 12.31 -3.13
C GLY A 97 -5.13 11.15 -3.08
N LEU A 98 -4.71 9.98 -2.60
CA LEU A 98 -5.56 8.79 -2.48
C LEU A 98 -6.72 9.02 -1.50
N ASP A 99 -6.48 9.72 -0.40
CA ASP A 99 -7.49 10.06 0.59
C ASP A 99 -8.54 11.01 -0.02
N ARG A 100 -8.09 12.09 -0.67
CA ARG A 100 -8.97 13.03 -1.38
C ARG A 100 -9.77 12.36 -2.51
N ALA A 101 -9.17 11.42 -3.22
CA ALA A 101 -9.83 10.65 -4.28
C ALA A 101 -10.79 9.56 -3.77
N GLY A 102 -10.79 9.28 -2.45
CA GLY A 102 -11.56 8.21 -1.85
C GLY A 102 -11.09 6.80 -2.26
N LEU A 103 -9.81 6.64 -2.57
CA LEU A 103 -9.20 5.38 -3.01
C LEU A 103 -8.45 4.67 -1.87
N LEU A 104 -8.01 5.41 -0.86
CA LEU A 104 -7.27 4.83 0.27
C LEU A 104 -8.03 3.74 1.06
N PRO A 105 -9.37 3.83 1.25
CA PRO A 105 -10.13 2.74 1.86
C PRO A 105 -10.10 1.42 1.08
N LEU A 106 -9.83 1.46 -0.23
CA LEU A 106 -9.67 0.26 -1.05
C LEU A 106 -8.44 -0.54 -0.59
N LEU A 107 -7.33 0.14 -0.31
CA LEU A 107 -6.05 -0.46 0.06
C LEU A 107 -6.00 -1.02 1.48
N ARG A 108 -7.05 -0.77 2.27
CA ARG A 108 -7.27 -1.39 3.60
C ARG A 108 -7.95 -2.74 3.52
N GLN A 109 -8.54 -3.07 2.37
CA GLN A 109 -9.22 -4.35 2.20
C GLN A 109 -8.19 -5.48 2.11
N ALA A 110 -8.62 -6.69 2.49
CA ALA A 110 -7.75 -7.87 2.46
C ALA A 110 -7.35 -8.34 1.06
N GLY A 111 -8.07 -7.89 0.02
CA GLY A 111 -7.84 -8.32 -1.35
C GLY A 111 -6.42 -7.96 -1.81
N PRO A 112 -5.79 -8.80 -2.66
CA PRO A 112 -4.47 -8.46 -3.15
C PRO A 112 -4.54 -7.27 -4.11
N PHE A 113 -3.69 -6.29 -3.86
CA PHE A 113 -3.47 -5.16 -4.76
C PHE A 113 -2.01 -5.10 -5.21
N THR A 114 -1.80 -4.62 -6.41
CA THR A 114 -0.48 -4.18 -6.86
C THR A 114 -0.55 -2.67 -7.05
N VAL A 115 0.27 -1.94 -6.30
CA VAL A 115 0.26 -0.48 -6.25
C VAL A 115 1.54 0.03 -6.89
N PHE A 116 1.40 0.85 -7.93
CA PHE A 116 2.48 1.60 -8.56
C PHE A 116 2.51 3.01 -7.98
N ALA A 117 3.00 3.13 -6.74
CA ALA A 117 2.99 4.38 -5.99
C ALA A 117 3.90 5.41 -6.64
N VAL A 118 3.43 6.67 -6.62
CA VAL A 118 4.15 7.80 -7.19
C VAL A 118 4.81 8.58 -6.03
N PRO A 119 6.13 8.77 -6.02
CA PRO A 119 6.83 9.61 -5.06
C PRO A 119 6.37 11.08 -5.09
N ASN A 120 6.70 11.86 -4.05
CA ASN A 120 6.29 13.26 -3.95
C ASN A 120 6.80 14.09 -5.14
N ASP A 121 8.07 13.95 -5.53
CA ASP A 121 8.65 14.69 -6.65
C ASP A 121 7.81 14.60 -7.95
N PRO A 122 7.50 13.42 -8.53
CA PRO A 122 6.62 13.37 -9.70
C PRO A 122 5.16 13.78 -9.43
N MET A 123 4.68 13.66 -8.19
CA MET A 123 3.35 14.13 -7.81
C MET A 123 3.24 15.66 -7.89
N GLU A 124 4.29 16.38 -7.51
CA GLU A 124 4.37 17.83 -7.65
C GLU A 124 4.45 18.25 -9.12
N ASP A 125 5.18 17.50 -9.96
CA ASP A 125 5.25 17.71 -11.41
C ASP A 125 3.91 17.52 -12.14
N LEU A 126 2.93 16.85 -11.53
CA LEU A 126 1.57 16.74 -12.08
C LEU A 126 0.85 18.11 -12.12
N VAL A 127 1.36 19.10 -11.38
CA VAL A 127 0.76 20.44 -11.23
C VAL A 127 1.72 21.53 -11.75
N PRO A 128 2.15 21.50 -13.03
CA PRO A 128 3.05 22.53 -13.52
C PRO A 128 2.32 23.88 -13.60
N GLY A 129 2.79 24.87 -12.84
CA GLY A 129 2.37 26.27 -12.96
C GLY A 129 1.10 26.69 -12.22
N ARG A 130 0.52 25.87 -11.33
CA ARG A 130 -0.52 26.36 -10.41
C ARG A 130 0.09 26.64 -9.03
N SER A 131 0.02 27.91 -8.62
CA SER A 131 0.41 28.42 -7.30
C SER A 131 -0.43 27.85 -6.13
N GLY A 132 -1.10 26.70 -6.29
CA GLY A 132 -2.04 26.12 -5.34
C GLY A 132 -1.85 24.63 -5.05
N GLY A 133 -0.81 24.00 -5.62
CA GLY A 133 -0.46 22.60 -5.36
C GLY A 133 -1.53 21.56 -5.74
N MET A 134 -1.34 20.33 -5.25
CA MET A 134 -2.27 19.20 -5.38
C MET A 134 -3.77 19.53 -5.17
N PRO A 135 -4.18 20.42 -4.24
CA PRO A 135 -5.57 20.85 -4.08
C PRO A 135 -6.24 21.44 -5.34
N ALA A 136 -5.48 22.02 -6.27
CA ALA A 136 -6.03 22.68 -7.45
C ALA A 136 -6.49 21.72 -8.55
N LEU A 137 -6.05 20.45 -8.55
CA LEU A 137 -6.48 19.45 -9.52
C LEU A 137 -7.98 19.12 -9.39
N PRO A 138 -8.75 19.01 -10.50
CA PRO A 138 -10.12 18.54 -10.46
C PRO A 138 -10.19 17.13 -9.86
N LEU A 139 -11.16 16.88 -8.97
CA LEU A 139 -11.30 15.60 -8.28
C LEU A 139 -11.45 14.42 -9.25
N ALA A 140 -12.18 14.60 -10.35
CA ALA A 140 -12.37 13.57 -11.36
C ALA A 140 -11.03 13.16 -12.00
N THR A 141 -10.22 14.14 -12.42
CA THR A 141 -8.88 13.90 -12.98
C THR A 141 -7.98 13.22 -11.95
N LEU A 142 -7.98 13.71 -10.72
CA LEU A 142 -7.17 13.15 -9.64
C LEU A 142 -7.51 11.68 -9.37
N ARG A 143 -8.80 11.38 -9.19
CA ARG A 143 -9.27 10.01 -8.94
C ARG A 143 -8.92 9.08 -10.09
N ARG A 144 -9.00 9.58 -11.32
CA ARG A 144 -8.65 8.82 -12.53
C ARG A 144 -7.16 8.49 -12.57
N THR A 145 -6.31 9.50 -12.40
CA THR A 145 -4.85 9.34 -12.41
C THR A 145 -4.38 8.41 -11.31
N LEU A 146 -4.87 8.58 -10.08
CA LEU A 146 -4.49 7.69 -8.98
C LEU A 146 -5.12 6.30 -9.11
N GLY A 147 -6.36 6.20 -9.59
CA GLY A 147 -6.99 4.91 -9.90
C GLY A 147 -6.22 4.10 -10.94
N TYR A 148 -5.51 4.77 -11.85
CA TYR A 148 -4.66 4.15 -12.86
C TYR A 148 -3.38 3.52 -12.28
N THR A 149 -2.93 3.96 -11.11
CA THR A 149 -1.77 3.39 -10.41
C THR A 149 -2.09 2.11 -9.62
N LEU A 150 -3.37 1.77 -9.51
CA LEU A 150 -3.87 0.69 -8.68
C LEU A 150 -4.34 -0.47 -9.55
N VAL A 151 -3.80 -1.67 -9.33
CA VAL A 151 -4.20 -2.89 -10.02
C VAL A 151 -4.71 -3.90 -9.01
N ARG A 152 -5.82 -4.58 -9.31
CA ARG A 152 -6.30 -5.69 -8.49
C ARG A 152 -5.53 -6.96 -8.86
N GLY A 153 -5.05 -7.68 -7.85
CA GLY A 153 -4.22 -8.87 -8.01
C GLY A 153 -2.81 -8.69 -7.46
N THR A 154 -2.11 -9.82 -7.28
CA THR A 154 -0.73 -9.87 -6.79
C THR A 154 0.20 -10.10 -7.97
N TYR A 155 0.96 -9.07 -8.34
CA TYR A 155 1.91 -9.15 -9.45
C TYR A 155 3.33 -8.83 -8.98
N PRO A 156 3.98 -9.75 -8.24
CA PRO A 156 5.38 -9.57 -7.88
C PRO A 156 6.25 -9.68 -9.14
N GLU A 157 7.48 -9.16 -9.06
CA GLU A 157 8.36 -9.05 -10.22
C GLU A 157 8.58 -10.38 -10.97
N PRO A 158 8.83 -11.53 -10.31
CA PRO A 158 9.00 -12.80 -11.00
C PRO A 158 7.75 -13.22 -11.81
N VAL A 159 6.55 -12.92 -11.28
CA VAL A 159 5.28 -13.20 -11.96
C VAL A 159 5.11 -12.29 -13.16
N LEU A 160 5.38 -10.99 -13.03
CA LEU A 160 5.34 -10.06 -14.16
C LEU A 160 6.29 -10.48 -15.27
N ARG A 161 7.54 -10.85 -14.93
CA ARG A 161 8.53 -11.33 -15.90
C ARG A 161 8.07 -12.59 -16.62
N ALA A 162 7.50 -13.55 -15.90
CA ALA A 162 6.94 -14.77 -16.50
C ALA A 162 5.76 -14.46 -17.43
N MET A 163 4.84 -13.59 -17.01
CA MET A 163 3.71 -13.15 -17.85
C MET A 163 4.19 -12.43 -19.12
N ILE A 164 5.20 -11.57 -19.02
CA ILE A 164 5.81 -10.87 -20.15
C ILE A 164 6.45 -11.86 -21.12
N ALA A 165 7.21 -12.83 -20.61
CA ALA A 165 7.86 -13.84 -21.45
C ALA A 165 6.84 -14.71 -22.22
N ALA A 166 5.70 -15.02 -21.60
CA ALA A 166 4.63 -15.82 -22.21
C ALA A 166 3.71 -15.01 -23.15
N ALA A 167 3.66 -13.69 -23.01
CA ALA A 167 2.74 -12.85 -23.78
C ALA A 167 3.22 -12.64 -25.23
N PRO A 168 2.31 -12.70 -26.21
CA PRO A 168 2.63 -12.35 -27.59
C PRO A 168 3.08 -10.88 -27.67
N GLY A 169 4.25 -10.65 -28.28
CA GLY A 169 4.87 -9.33 -28.36
C GLY A 169 5.60 -8.88 -27.08
N HIS A 170 5.76 -9.77 -26.09
CA HIS A 170 6.51 -9.51 -24.85
C HIS A 170 6.00 -8.31 -24.04
N ARG A 171 4.68 -8.11 -24.00
CA ARG A 171 4.02 -7.06 -23.20
C ARG A 171 2.76 -7.62 -22.56
N VAL A 172 2.51 -7.26 -21.30
CA VAL A 172 1.30 -7.63 -20.56
C VAL A 172 0.47 -6.40 -20.24
N GLY A 173 -0.86 -6.51 -20.36
CA GLY A 173 -1.79 -5.46 -19.95
C GLY A 173 -2.43 -5.81 -18.61
N LEU A 174 -2.26 -4.95 -17.61
CA LEU A 174 -2.88 -5.06 -16.29
C LEU A 174 -4.11 -4.16 -16.21
N ARG A 175 -5.25 -4.70 -15.81
CA ARG A 175 -6.49 -3.91 -15.65
C ARG A 175 -6.41 -3.11 -14.35
N THR A 176 -6.41 -1.78 -14.49
CA THR A 176 -6.36 -0.86 -13.34
C THR A 176 -7.73 -0.65 -12.71
N VAL A 177 -7.77 -0.06 -11.52
CA VAL A 177 -9.02 0.33 -10.85
C VAL A 177 -9.77 1.42 -11.62
N ASP A 178 -9.06 2.26 -12.38
CA ASP A 178 -9.68 3.20 -13.34
C ASP A 178 -10.36 2.48 -14.53
N GLY A 179 -10.04 1.20 -14.76
CA GLY A 179 -10.55 0.40 -15.86
C GLY A 179 -9.72 0.50 -17.14
N ALA A 180 -8.77 1.42 -17.25
CA ALA A 180 -7.80 1.40 -18.35
C ALA A 180 -6.75 0.29 -18.14
N LEU A 181 -6.12 -0.16 -19.23
CA LEU A 181 -4.99 -1.10 -19.17
C LEU A 181 -3.70 -0.34 -18.91
N LEU A 182 -2.92 -0.81 -17.94
CA LEU A 182 -1.52 -0.44 -17.71
C LEU A 182 -0.63 -1.49 -18.38
N LEU A 183 0.16 -1.07 -19.35
CA LEU A 183 1.06 -1.98 -20.07
C LEU A 183 2.35 -2.13 -19.28
N VAL A 184 2.86 -3.36 -19.19
CA VAL A 184 4.14 -3.70 -18.57
C VAL A 184 4.97 -4.54 -19.53
N TRP A 185 6.25 -4.22 -19.68
CA TRP A 185 7.19 -4.99 -20.51
C TRP A 185 8.61 -4.85 -19.98
N ALA A 186 9.53 -5.71 -20.46
CA ALA A 186 10.95 -5.56 -20.18
C ALA A 186 11.62 -4.73 -21.28
N GLU A 187 12.42 -3.74 -20.89
CA GLU A 187 13.26 -2.99 -21.83
C GLU A 187 14.33 -3.91 -22.41
N ALA A 188 14.47 -3.95 -23.74
CA ALA A 188 15.36 -4.89 -24.41
C ALA A 188 16.85 -4.67 -24.08
N ALA A 189 17.26 -3.42 -23.81
CA ALA A 189 18.66 -3.08 -23.56
C ALA A 189 19.10 -3.37 -22.12
N THR A 190 18.22 -3.12 -21.14
CA THR A 190 18.57 -3.14 -19.70
C THR A 190 17.92 -4.31 -18.96
N GLY A 191 16.83 -4.88 -19.49
CA GLY A 191 15.99 -5.85 -18.79
C GLY A 191 15.11 -5.25 -17.70
N GLU A 192 15.11 -3.92 -17.53
CA GLU A 192 14.26 -3.22 -16.56
C GLU A 192 12.78 -3.35 -16.93
N LEU A 193 11.91 -3.43 -15.93
CA LEU A 193 10.47 -3.38 -16.18
C LEU A 193 10.06 -1.92 -16.43
N LEU A 194 9.34 -1.73 -17.53
CA LEU A 194 8.75 -0.47 -17.94
C LEU A 194 7.23 -0.55 -17.83
N LEU A 195 6.63 0.56 -17.42
CA LEU A 195 5.21 0.79 -17.44
C LEU A 195 4.85 1.71 -18.60
N GLY A 196 3.63 1.60 -19.12
CA GLY A 196 3.15 2.53 -20.14
C GLY A 196 1.65 2.56 -20.29
N ASN A 197 1.15 3.68 -20.80
CA ASN A 197 -0.28 3.94 -20.87
C ASN A 197 -0.93 3.58 -22.22
N GLY A 198 -0.16 3.03 -23.15
CA GLY A 198 -0.62 2.75 -24.51
C GLY A 198 -0.80 4.01 -25.39
N ALA A 199 -0.63 5.21 -24.84
CA ALA A 199 -0.68 6.49 -25.54
C ALA A 199 0.72 7.12 -25.73
N GLY A 200 1.77 6.30 -25.65
CA GLY A 200 3.16 6.71 -25.89
C GLY A 200 3.91 7.19 -24.64
N GLN A 201 3.26 7.35 -23.48
CA GLN A 201 3.97 7.63 -22.23
C GLN A 201 4.53 6.34 -21.64
N VAL A 202 5.80 6.40 -21.24
CA VAL A 202 6.55 5.31 -20.62
C VAL A 202 7.07 5.79 -19.27
N ASN A 203 7.07 4.90 -18.29
CA ASN A 203 7.53 5.19 -16.95
C ASN A 203 8.40 4.05 -16.44
N ARG A 204 9.49 4.40 -15.75
CA ARG A 204 10.43 3.47 -15.14
C ARG A 204 10.05 3.22 -13.69
N LEU A 205 10.48 2.07 -13.18
CA LEU A 205 10.33 1.72 -11.79
C LEU A 205 11.60 2.07 -11.03
N TRP A 206 11.44 2.46 -9.77
CA TRP A 206 12.53 2.74 -8.85
C TRP A 206 12.65 1.65 -7.79
N VAL A 207 11.55 1.33 -7.11
CA VAL A 207 11.46 0.22 -6.16
C VAL A 207 10.68 -0.92 -6.79
N MET A 208 11.28 -2.11 -6.78
CA MET A 208 10.83 -3.28 -7.52
C MET A 208 10.07 -4.26 -6.61
N GLY A 209 8.75 -4.08 -6.53
CA GLY A 209 7.83 -5.15 -6.15
C GLY A 209 7.98 -5.67 -4.74
N VAL A 210 8.05 -4.77 -3.75
CA VAL A 210 8.14 -5.12 -2.33
C VAL A 210 6.84 -5.80 -1.91
N PRO A 211 6.88 -7.06 -1.44
CA PRO A 211 5.68 -7.76 -1.00
C PRO A 211 5.07 -7.09 0.24
N GLN A 212 3.75 -7.14 0.36
CA GLN A 212 2.95 -6.56 1.45
C GLN A 212 1.92 -7.59 1.91
N SER A 213 1.34 -7.42 3.09
CA SER A 213 0.41 -8.42 3.62
C SER A 213 -0.89 -8.56 2.80
N ASN A 214 -1.28 -7.51 2.08
CA ASN A 214 -2.39 -7.50 1.12
C ASN A 214 -1.97 -7.11 -0.30
N GLY A 215 -0.72 -7.35 -0.71
CA GLY A 215 -0.33 -6.97 -2.07
C GLY A 215 1.15 -6.86 -2.38
N VAL A 216 1.45 -5.97 -3.32
CA VAL A 216 2.81 -5.65 -3.79
C VAL A 216 2.92 -4.14 -4.02
N LEU A 217 4.00 -3.55 -3.53
CA LEU A 217 4.32 -2.14 -3.69
C LEU A 217 5.47 -1.94 -4.69
N TYR A 218 5.23 -1.09 -5.68
CA TYR A 218 6.22 -0.56 -6.60
C TYR A 218 6.28 0.96 -6.47
N LEU A 219 7.45 1.57 -6.68
CA LEU A 219 7.58 3.02 -6.83
C LEU A 219 7.93 3.36 -8.27
N THR A 220 7.29 4.39 -8.81
CA THR A 220 7.52 4.87 -10.18
C THR A 220 8.43 6.10 -10.20
N GLN A 221 9.08 6.36 -11.33
CA GLN A 221 9.91 7.56 -11.51
C GLN A 221 9.15 8.78 -12.04
N SER A 222 7.97 8.58 -12.61
CA SER A 222 7.10 9.65 -13.13
C SER A 222 5.62 9.35 -12.87
N VAL A 223 4.71 10.20 -13.34
CA VAL A 223 3.26 9.96 -13.35
C VAL A 223 2.83 9.47 -14.73
N LEU A 224 2.05 8.40 -14.77
CA LEU A 224 1.37 7.98 -15.99
C LEU A 224 -0.05 8.54 -16.02
N ALA A 225 -0.36 9.34 -17.03
CA ALA A 225 -1.75 9.72 -17.27
C ALA A 225 -2.50 8.52 -17.87
N PRO A 226 -3.74 8.25 -17.43
CA PRO A 226 -4.57 7.23 -18.05
C PRO A 226 -4.83 7.61 -19.52
N PRO A 227 -4.91 6.64 -20.44
CA PRO A 227 -5.27 6.92 -21.83
C PRO A 227 -6.64 7.59 -21.90
N ALA A 228 -6.94 8.36 -22.95
CA ALA A 228 -8.27 8.93 -23.14
C ALA A 228 -9.34 7.82 -23.01
N SER A 229 -10.44 8.09 -22.29
CA SER A 229 -11.52 7.11 -22.19
C SER A 229 -12.05 6.84 -23.60
N PRO A 230 -12.24 5.58 -24.01
CA PRO A 230 -13.01 5.33 -25.22
C PRO A 230 -14.41 5.92 -24.99
N SER A 231 -14.80 6.83 -25.88
CA SER A 231 -16.15 7.40 -25.98
C SER A 231 -17.19 6.32 -26.25
#